data_AF-A0A3P9NF06-F1
#
_entry.id   AF-A0A3P9NF06-F1
#
_cell.length_a   1.000
_cell.length_b   1.000
_cell.length_c   1.000
_cell.angle_alpha   90.00
_cell.angle_beta   90.00
_cell.angle_gamma   90.00
#
_symmetry.space_group_name_H-M   'P 1'
#
loop_
_entity.id
_entity.type
_entity.pdbx_description
1 polymer ?
#
loop_
_entity_poly.entity_id
_entity_poly.type
_entity_poly.pdbx_seq_one_letter_code
_entity_poly.pdbx_strand_id
1 'polypeptide(L)'
;MLSALRTGCRRTWRSLRRHSSSSQGYQQANVVVLPRRLADDFEDFCHSNPAPLPLLYRSQSGETSCEPLAKHADIRTDISEFCVYEDGRLVKTVSSLQSYSDLARTGSQLADMVTFYLGCSFGFEGRLEEAGVPIRNVEQGRNVSMFRTAVPCVPKGEFRCPLVVTMRPVPAGLLDAAVEVTHQNPRAHGAPVHVGDPALLGILDLTRPDYGDPVELRPGDVPVFWACGVTSIEAILSSKPPLAFSHSPGCMFLTDIPDAPSADTDPQLAPLCFLVTHNPLLYSLVSKATAGKIRQLERIIGDDPGQRGIAALFVQDELLRCCLALSHSSSVAIVTGFPTHHQHSPPDETDGPPGAIAMATMLLSLGKRVTLLTDRRAADMNRALVDEAVRTGVLKAAIPLVIFEDRGPDSAMHFLCHHGDPTKPRFDHLVAIERSGRAQDGNYYNMRGVNIKHLVDPIDDLFLAAQNIPGVMTTGIGDGGNELGMGKVKEKVKQLMPKGDLVACDVAADCAVTAGVSNWAGYAVACGLYLLHTCPAHQRYLRRGLGLQPVTSDLQLQDWRRNLPSVQKVP
;
A
#
# COMPACT_ATOMS: atom_id res chain seq x y z
N MET A 1 13.60 4.22 40.61
CA MET A 1 13.76 2.89 39.99
C MET A 1 14.23 2.99 38.53
N LEU A 2 13.56 3.74 37.65
CA LEU A 2 13.97 3.90 36.24
C LEU A 2 15.34 4.60 36.06
N SER A 3 15.58 5.70 36.79
CA SER A 3 16.92 6.30 36.86
C SER A 3 17.99 5.31 37.36
N ALA A 4 17.63 4.41 38.28
CA ALA A 4 18.51 3.34 38.78
C ALA A 4 18.65 2.17 37.80
N LEU A 5 17.71 1.95 36.88
CA LEU A 5 17.84 0.99 35.77
C LEU A 5 18.76 1.58 34.70
N ARG A 6 18.54 2.84 34.29
CA ARG A 6 19.45 3.58 33.39
C ARG A 6 20.89 3.62 33.92
N THR A 7 21.08 3.86 35.22
CA THR A 7 22.41 3.84 35.86
C THR A 7 22.90 2.45 36.31
N GLY A 8 22.02 1.50 36.61
CA GLY A 8 22.36 0.11 36.93
C GLY A 8 22.81 -0.70 35.72
N CYS A 9 22.43 -0.25 34.52
CA CYS A 9 22.98 -0.71 33.24
C CYS A 9 24.52 -0.55 33.14
N ARG A 10 25.17 0.22 34.03
CA ARG A 10 26.63 0.40 34.11
C ARG A 10 27.43 -0.88 34.40
N ARG A 11 26.83 -2.00 34.85
CA ARG A 11 27.60 -3.16 35.36
C ARG A 11 27.23 -4.57 34.86
N THR A 12 26.07 -4.82 34.24
CA THR A 12 25.54 -6.21 34.16
C THR A 12 24.84 -6.64 32.86
N TRP A 13 25.18 -6.08 31.69
CA TRP A 13 24.51 -6.47 30.43
C TRP A 13 25.21 -7.53 29.56
N ARG A 14 26.47 -7.91 29.82
CA ARG A 14 27.14 -8.98 29.03
C ARG A 14 26.45 -10.35 29.10
N SER A 15 25.60 -10.58 30.11
CA SER A 15 24.84 -11.82 30.32
C SER A 15 23.38 -11.74 29.82
N LEU A 16 22.91 -10.58 29.33
CA LEU A 16 21.49 -10.29 29.13
C LEU A 16 21.13 -9.90 27.69
N ARG A 17 21.77 -10.54 26.69
CA ARG A 17 21.30 -10.53 25.28
C ARG A 17 19.86 -11.09 25.08
N ARG A 18 19.11 -11.38 26.15
CA ARG A 18 17.88 -12.20 26.15
C ARG A 18 16.63 -11.58 26.75
N HIS A 19 16.62 -10.31 27.15
CA HIS A 19 15.41 -9.70 27.71
C HIS A 19 14.99 -8.43 26.98
N SER A 20 14.27 -8.66 25.88
CA SER A 20 13.18 -7.81 25.39
C SER A 20 12.11 -7.49 26.45
N SER A 21 12.14 -8.16 27.60
CA SER A 21 11.06 -8.21 28.58
C SER A 21 11.33 -7.55 29.94
N SER A 22 12.51 -6.95 30.21
CA SER A 22 12.84 -6.46 31.56
C SER A 22 12.42 -5.02 31.88
N SER A 23 11.88 -4.28 30.92
CA SER A 23 11.34 -2.92 31.12
C SER A 23 9.85 -2.85 30.77
N GLN A 24 9.05 -3.75 31.36
CA GLN A 24 7.60 -3.78 31.15
C GLN A 24 6.99 -2.39 31.38
N GLY A 25 6.41 -1.82 30.32
CA GLY A 25 5.51 -0.67 30.38
C GLY A 25 6.09 0.72 30.12
N TYR A 26 7.35 0.87 29.67
CA TYR A 26 7.92 2.19 29.33
C TYR A 26 8.46 2.27 27.90
N GLN A 27 8.25 3.42 27.26
CA GLN A 27 8.66 3.67 25.88
C GLN A 27 10.20 3.69 25.77
N GLN A 28 10.70 3.06 24.72
CA GLN A 28 12.12 3.07 24.36
C GLN A 28 12.34 3.95 23.13
N ALA A 29 13.52 4.57 23.05
CA ALA A 29 13.93 5.42 21.94
C ALA A 29 15.23 4.93 21.30
N ASN A 30 15.25 4.90 19.97
CA ASN A 30 16.47 4.91 19.20
C ASN A 30 17.15 6.27 19.36
N VAL A 31 18.48 6.29 19.46
CA VAL A 31 19.25 7.53 19.61
C VAL A 31 20.21 7.73 18.46
N VAL A 32 20.28 8.97 18.00
CA VAL A 32 21.21 9.50 16.99
C VAL A 32 21.78 10.81 17.52
N VAL A 33 23.09 11.01 17.38
CA VAL A 33 23.78 12.24 17.77
C VAL A 33 24.55 12.76 16.56
N LEU A 34 24.25 13.98 16.14
CA LEU A 34 24.76 14.59 14.91
C LEU A 34 25.35 15.98 15.18
N PRO A 35 26.30 16.45 14.34
CA PRO A 35 26.77 17.83 14.40
C PRO A 35 25.63 18.83 14.22
N ARG A 36 25.66 19.94 14.97
CA ARG A 36 24.63 21.00 14.95
C ARG A 36 24.26 21.45 13.54
N ARG A 37 25.26 21.56 12.65
CA ARG A 37 25.05 21.99 11.26
C ARG A 37 24.12 21.08 10.43
N LEU A 38 23.96 19.81 10.83
CA LEU A 38 23.07 18.85 10.17
C LEU A 38 21.71 18.72 10.89
N ALA A 39 21.53 19.38 12.03
CA ALA A 39 20.40 19.11 12.92
C ALA A 39 19.05 19.55 12.32
N ASP A 40 19.00 20.72 11.68
CA ASP A 40 17.76 21.22 11.06
C ASP A 40 17.34 20.35 9.87
N ASP A 41 18.29 19.99 9.00
CA ASP A 41 18.06 19.07 7.88
C ASP A 41 17.61 17.68 8.37
N PHE A 42 18.16 17.18 9.47
CA PHE A 42 17.78 15.89 10.03
C PHE A 42 16.39 15.91 10.68
N GLU A 43 16.02 17.00 11.35
CA GLU A 43 14.65 17.18 11.85
C GLU A 43 13.63 17.19 10.72
N ASP A 44 13.90 17.98 9.67
CA ASP A 44 13.08 18.00 8.46
C ASP A 44 13.00 16.62 7.79
N PHE A 45 14.11 15.88 7.78
CA PHE A 45 14.17 14.51 7.29
C PHE A 45 13.29 13.58 8.13
N CYS A 46 13.30 13.69 9.46
CA CYS A 46 12.44 12.92 10.34
C CYS A 46 10.95 13.23 10.10
N HIS A 47 10.59 14.52 10.02
CA HIS A 47 9.21 14.94 9.73
C HIS A 47 8.71 14.50 8.36
N SER A 48 9.62 14.41 7.37
CA SER A 48 9.30 13.91 6.03
C SER A 48 9.24 12.38 5.95
N ASN A 49 9.74 11.67 6.97
CA ASN A 49 9.80 10.20 7.02
C ASN A 49 9.33 9.69 8.40
N PRO A 50 8.08 10.00 8.81
CA PRO A 50 7.64 9.83 10.19
C PRO A 50 7.48 8.36 10.62
N ALA A 51 7.23 7.43 9.68
CA ALA A 51 7.14 6.02 10.04
C ALA A 51 8.49 5.43 10.45
N PRO A 52 9.59 5.53 9.67
CA PRO A 52 10.90 5.06 10.13
C PRO A 52 11.52 5.94 11.22
N LEU A 53 11.25 7.25 11.21
CA LEU A 53 11.89 8.24 12.09
C LEU A 53 10.88 9.04 12.92
N PRO A 54 10.09 8.38 13.81
CA PRO A 54 9.13 9.08 14.65
C PRO A 54 9.88 9.91 15.70
N LEU A 55 10.06 11.21 15.44
CA LEU A 55 10.79 12.11 16.33
C LEU A 55 10.02 12.33 17.64
N LEU A 56 10.64 11.93 18.76
CA LEU A 56 10.10 12.14 20.11
C LEU A 56 10.65 13.41 20.74
N TYR A 57 11.95 13.65 20.55
CA TYR A 57 12.64 14.80 21.11
C TYR A 57 13.93 15.13 20.35
N ARG A 58 14.21 16.42 20.20
CA ARG A 58 15.46 17.00 19.71
C ARG A 58 16.06 17.84 20.84
N SER A 59 17.30 17.53 21.23
CA SER A 59 18.02 18.31 22.25
C SER A 59 18.51 19.65 21.70
N GLN A 60 18.88 20.56 22.59
CA GLN A 60 19.75 21.68 22.22
C GLN A 60 21.17 21.17 21.92
N SER A 61 21.96 22.01 21.24
CA SER A 61 23.38 21.71 20.99
C SER A 61 24.15 21.60 22.31
N GLY A 62 24.87 20.49 22.51
CA GLY A 62 25.63 20.20 23.72
C GLY A 62 24.79 19.79 24.91
N GLU A 63 23.46 19.76 24.77
CA GLU A 63 22.57 19.28 25.82
C GLU A 63 22.69 17.76 25.98
N THR A 64 22.89 17.32 27.21
CA THR A 64 23.02 15.89 27.56
C THR A 64 21.77 15.34 28.25
N SER A 65 20.90 16.23 28.73
CA SER A 65 19.59 15.92 29.29
C SER A 65 18.53 15.70 28.21
N CYS A 66 17.41 15.09 28.62
CA CYS A 66 16.20 14.98 27.82
C CYS A 66 14.97 15.00 28.73
N GLU A 67 14.84 16.04 29.55
CA GLU A 67 13.78 16.16 30.58
C GLU A 67 12.36 15.84 30.08
N PRO A 68 11.94 16.19 28.83
CA PRO A 68 10.62 15.80 28.33
C PRO A 68 10.39 14.29 28.21
N LEU A 69 11.45 13.50 28.03
CA LEU A 69 11.38 12.04 27.92
C LEU A 69 11.76 11.33 29.21
N ALA A 70 12.73 11.87 29.95
CA ALA A 70 13.27 11.23 31.14
C ALA A 70 13.94 12.24 32.08
N LYS A 71 13.52 12.23 33.34
CA LYS A 71 14.10 13.10 34.37
C LYS A 71 15.50 12.61 34.72
N HIS A 72 16.42 13.57 34.93
CA HIS A 72 17.80 13.30 35.33
C HIS A 72 18.55 12.37 34.37
N ALA A 73 18.17 12.37 33.10
CA ALA A 73 18.85 11.60 32.08
C ALA A 73 20.19 12.23 31.70
N ASP A 74 21.18 11.39 31.41
CA ASP A 74 22.43 11.79 30.81
C ASP A 74 22.75 10.87 29.63
N ILE A 75 22.55 11.37 28.41
CA ILE A 75 22.74 10.56 27.21
C ILE A 75 24.14 10.01 27.07
N ARG A 76 25.16 10.58 27.73
CA ARG A 76 26.52 10.09 27.61
C ARG A 76 26.70 8.72 28.26
N THR A 77 25.82 8.33 29.17
CA THR A 77 25.95 7.11 29.96
C THR A 77 24.69 6.26 30.07
N ASP A 78 23.53 6.81 29.73
CA ASP A 78 22.23 6.15 29.97
C ASP A 78 21.82 5.17 28.85
N ILE A 79 22.77 4.84 27.97
CA ILE A 79 22.70 3.77 26.98
C ILE A 79 23.89 2.82 27.22
N SER A 80 23.66 1.52 27.05
CA SER A 80 24.67 0.48 27.32
C SER A 80 25.81 0.45 26.31
N GLU A 81 25.55 0.77 25.04
CA GLU A 81 26.56 0.78 23.97
C GLU A 81 26.18 1.73 22.83
N PHE A 82 27.14 2.56 22.42
CA PHE A 82 27.07 3.47 21.29
C PHE A 82 27.90 2.96 20.12
N CYS A 83 27.42 3.19 18.91
CA CYS A 83 28.19 3.14 17.69
C CYS A 83 28.81 4.52 17.41
N VAL A 84 30.10 4.57 17.11
CA VAL A 84 30.82 5.78 16.70
C VAL A 84 31.03 5.73 15.20
N TYR A 85 30.63 6.79 14.50
CA TYR A 85 30.80 6.94 13.06
C TYR A 85 31.74 8.10 12.75
N GLU A 86 32.72 7.87 11.88
CA GLU A 86 33.61 8.90 11.34
C GLU A 86 33.53 8.85 9.80
N ASP A 87 33.26 9.99 9.17
CA ASP A 87 33.02 10.14 7.73
C ASP A 87 31.99 9.13 7.18
N GLY A 88 30.94 8.87 7.96
CA GLY A 88 29.88 7.93 7.62
C GLY A 88 30.29 6.46 7.67
N ARG A 89 31.35 6.10 8.41
CA ARG A 89 31.78 4.71 8.61
C ARG A 89 31.77 4.36 10.08
N LEU A 90 31.19 3.21 10.43
CA LEU A 90 31.27 2.67 11.79
C LEU A 90 32.74 2.35 12.11
N VAL A 91 33.33 3.06 13.07
CA VAL A 91 34.75 2.88 13.44
C VAL A 91 34.93 2.03 14.70
N LYS A 92 34.02 2.14 15.66
CA LYS A 92 34.07 1.38 16.93
C LYS A 92 32.74 1.48 17.68
N THR A 93 32.59 0.64 18.70
CA THR A 93 31.58 0.81 19.73
C THR A 93 32.20 1.28 21.05
N VAL A 94 31.43 2.04 21.83
CA VAL A 94 31.86 2.54 23.15
C VAL A 94 30.72 2.42 24.15
N SER A 95 31.02 2.16 25.42
CA SER A 95 30.01 2.05 26.48
C SER A 95 29.60 3.39 27.11
N SER A 96 30.22 4.49 26.66
CA SER A 96 30.00 5.84 27.18
C SER A 96 30.53 6.88 26.21
N LEU A 97 29.87 8.04 26.15
CA LEU A 97 30.33 9.21 25.39
C LEU A 97 31.09 10.23 26.26
N GLN A 98 31.36 9.93 27.53
CA GLN A 98 32.07 10.85 28.43
C GLN A 98 33.44 11.29 27.89
N SER A 99 34.19 10.37 27.26
CA SER A 99 35.50 10.68 26.66
C SER A 99 35.43 11.71 25.52
N TYR A 100 34.24 11.97 24.97
CA TYR A 100 33.99 12.97 23.92
C TYR A 100 33.53 14.33 24.49
N SER A 101 33.34 14.42 25.81
CA SER A 101 33.02 15.66 26.54
C SER A 101 34.26 16.35 27.13
N ASP A 102 35.42 15.68 27.17
CA ASP A 102 36.60 16.18 27.86
C ASP A 102 37.26 17.37 27.13
N LEU A 103 37.12 18.56 27.72
CA LEU A 103 37.72 19.81 27.25
C LEU A 103 39.27 19.77 27.21
N ALA A 104 39.91 18.96 28.06
CA ALA A 104 41.35 19.00 28.31
C ALA A 104 42.22 18.41 27.19
N ARG A 105 41.66 17.67 26.22
CA ARG A 105 42.46 16.94 25.22
C ARG A 105 42.30 17.47 23.78
N THR A 106 41.12 17.94 23.39
CA THR A 106 40.80 18.34 22.00
C THR A 106 39.66 19.36 21.85
N GLY A 107 39.14 19.93 22.95
CA GLY A 107 37.84 20.62 22.97
C GLY A 107 36.67 19.63 23.05
N SER A 108 35.55 20.03 23.68
CA SER A 108 34.38 19.15 23.84
C SER A 108 33.71 18.91 22.49
N GLN A 109 33.96 17.74 21.89
CA GLN A 109 33.38 17.36 20.59
C GLN A 109 31.85 17.25 20.68
N LEU A 110 31.31 16.99 21.87
CA LEU A 110 29.87 16.97 22.13
C LEU A 110 29.23 18.36 22.26
N ALA A 111 29.99 19.44 22.48
CA ALA A 111 29.42 20.78 22.67
C ALA A 111 28.64 21.29 21.44
N ASP A 112 29.04 20.88 20.24
CA ASP A 112 28.38 21.22 18.98
C ASP A 112 27.55 20.05 18.41
N MET A 113 27.10 19.14 19.26
CA MET A 113 26.31 17.97 18.87
C MET A 113 24.86 18.08 19.35
N VAL A 114 23.93 17.58 18.55
CA VAL A 114 22.50 17.52 18.84
C VAL A 114 22.07 16.06 18.92
N THR A 115 21.33 15.71 19.96
CA THR A 115 20.79 14.38 20.19
C THR A 115 19.33 14.31 19.74
N PHE A 116 19.02 13.30 18.94
CA PHE A 116 17.68 12.97 18.48
C PHE A 116 17.23 11.65 19.11
N TYR A 117 16.04 11.69 19.71
CA TYR A 117 15.37 10.53 20.27
C TYR A 117 14.21 10.16 19.35
N LEU A 118 14.28 8.99 18.74
CA LEU A 118 13.32 8.49 17.78
C LEU A 118 12.57 7.31 18.40
N GLY A 119 11.26 7.25 18.24
CA GLY A 119 10.46 6.16 18.77
C GLY A 119 10.84 4.81 18.18
N CYS A 120 10.59 3.75 18.96
CA CYS A 120 10.99 2.38 18.65
C CYS A 120 9.81 1.41 18.70
N SER A 121 9.81 0.42 17.79
CA SER A 121 8.79 -0.64 17.64
C SER A 121 8.71 -1.62 18.81
N PHE A 122 9.68 -1.62 19.72
CA PHE A 122 9.81 -2.63 20.76
C PHE A 122 8.56 -2.74 21.65
N GLY A 123 7.77 -1.67 21.75
CA GLY A 123 6.52 -1.63 22.50
C GLY A 123 5.33 -2.39 21.91
N PHE A 124 5.31 -2.68 20.60
CA PHE A 124 4.17 -3.40 20.01
C PHE A 124 4.31 -4.93 20.04
N GLU A 125 5.49 -5.48 20.35
CA GLU A 125 5.66 -6.94 20.46
C GLU A 125 4.75 -7.51 21.55
N GLY A 126 4.76 -6.95 22.77
CA GLY A 126 3.84 -7.36 23.82
C GLY A 126 2.36 -7.31 23.39
N ARG A 127 1.98 -6.34 22.56
CA ARG A 127 0.59 -6.22 22.06
C ARG A 127 0.24 -7.21 20.96
N LEU A 128 1.21 -7.58 20.13
CA LEU A 128 1.05 -8.68 19.18
C LEU A 128 0.79 -9.98 19.95
N GLU A 129 1.59 -10.26 20.99
CA GLU A 129 1.39 -11.41 21.88
C GLU A 129 0.04 -11.40 22.58
N GLU A 130 -0.37 -10.26 23.18
CA GLU A 130 -1.68 -10.09 23.82
C GLU A 130 -2.87 -10.31 22.86
N ALA A 131 -2.70 -9.95 21.59
CA ALA A 131 -3.67 -10.20 20.52
C ALA A 131 -3.59 -11.62 19.93
N GLY A 132 -2.72 -12.48 20.47
CA GLY A 132 -2.51 -13.85 20.00
C GLY A 132 -1.72 -13.97 18.70
N VAL A 133 -1.08 -12.89 18.23
CA VAL A 133 -0.18 -12.90 17.07
C VAL A 133 1.20 -13.41 17.50
N PRO A 134 1.67 -14.55 16.96
CA PRO A 134 2.94 -15.12 17.36
C PRO A 134 4.12 -14.26 16.89
N ILE A 135 5.16 -14.15 17.73
CA ILE A 135 6.38 -13.42 17.42
C ILE A 135 7.49 -14.41 17.14
N ARG A 136 7.63 -14.81 15.86
CA ARG A 136 8.52 -15.90 15.45
C ARG A 136 9.98 -15.68 15.85
N ASN A 137 10.49 -14.45 15.81
CA ASN A 137 11.86 -14.15 16.24
C ASN A 137 12.06 -14.42 17.74
N VAL A 138 11.07 -14.09 18.58
CA VAL A 138 11.10 -14.37 20.02
C VAL A 138 11.01 -15.88 20.28
N GLU A 139 10.09 -16.58 19.61
CA GLU A 139 9.97 -18.05 19.68
C GLU A 139 11.29 -18.76 19.31
N GLN A 140 12.05 -18.19 18.36
CA GLN A 140 13.31 -18.73 17.86
C GLN A 140 14.54 -18.23 18.64
N GLY A 141 14.38 -17.32 19.61
CA GLY A 141 15.50 -16.72 20.35
C GLY A 141 16.45 -15.89 19.47
N ARG A 142 15.91 -15.27 18.41
CA ARG A 142 16.64 -14.50 17.39
C ARG A 142 16.27 -13.02 17.47
N ASN A 143 17.20 -12.13 17.08
CA ASN A 143 16.84 -10.74 16.83
C ASN A 143 15.93 -10.64 15.60
N VAL A 144 15.06 -9.64 15.56
CA VAL A 144 14.20 -9.41 14.40
C VAL A 144 15.02 -9.18 13.13
N SER A 145 14.59 -9.76 12.00
CA SER A 145 15.23 -9.55 10.70
C SER A 145 14.95 -8.14 10.19
N MET A 146 15.99 -7.43 9.76
CA MET A 146 15.86 -6.09 9.21
C MET A 146 16.50 -6.01 7.82
N PHE A 147 15.84 -5.31 6.90
CA PHE A 147 16.25 -5.24 5.50
C PHE A 147 16.28 -3.79 5.02
N ARG A 148 17.33 -3.46 4.27
CA ARG A 148 17.37 -2.26 3.42
C ARG A 148 16.49 -2.53 2.21
N THR A 149 15.56 -1.63 1.95
CA THR A 149 14.64 -1.72 0.82
C THR A 149 15.18 -0.94 -0.38
N ALA A 150 14.59 -1.18 -1.56
CA ALA A 150 14.76 -0.33 -2.73
C ALA A 150 13.91 0.97 -2.65
N VAL A 151 13.12 1.16 -1.58
CA VAL A 151 12.26 2.32 -1.41
C VAL A 151 13.07 3.47 -0.80
N PRO A 152 13.27 4.60 -1.51
CA PRO A 152 14.02 5.73 -0.97
C PRO A 152 13.16 6.50 0.05
N CYS A 153 13.79 6.96 1.13
CA CYS A 153 13.21 7.99 1.98
C CYS A 153 13.04 9.30 1.22
N VAL A 154 12.10 10.14 1.66
CA VAL A 154 11.94 11.51 1.15
C VAL A 154 13.16 12.33 1.55
N PRO A 155 13.98 12.79 0.59
CA PRO A 155 15.27 13.40 0.89
C PRO A 155 15.10 14.81 1.47
N LYS A 156 15.99 15.19 2.40
CA LYS A 156 16.07 16.54 2.99
C LYS A 156 17.52 16.90 3.26
N GLY A 157 17.93 18.08 2.78
CA GLY A 157 19.32 18.51 2.86
C GLY A 157 20.29 17.45 2.34
N GLU A 158 21.25 17.08 3.19
CA GLU A 158 22.25 16.04 2.92
C GLU A 158 21.74 14.60 3.10
N PHE A 159 20.56 14.40 3.71
CA PHE A 159 20.05 13.07 4.05
C PHE A 159 19.28 12.43 2.89
N ARG A 160 19.82 11.31 2.39
CA ARG A 160 19.27 10.52 1.28
C ARG A 160 19.63 9.05 1.46
N CYS A 161 18.69 8.24 1.94
CA CYS A 161 18.95 6.84 2.23
C CYS A 161 17.74 5.95 1.89
N PRO A 162 17.94 4.62 1.75
CA PRO A 162 16.82 3.69 1.66
C PRO A 162 16.06 3.62 2.98
N LEU A 163 14.76 3.31 2.89
CA LEU A 163 13.97 2.88 4.03
C LEU A 163 14.48 1.52 4.51
N VAL A 164 14.65 1.37 5.82
CA VAL A 164 14.89 0.08 6.48
C VAL A 164 13.59 -0.41 7.12
N VAL A 165 13.31 -1.70 6.95
CA VAL A 165 12.13 -2.35 7.53
C VAL A 165 12.52 -3.52 8.43
N THR A 166 11.72 -3.77 9.46
CA THR A 166 11.71 -5.06 10.18
C THR A 166 10.70 -5.98 9.52
N MET A 167 11.00 -7.28 9.43
CA MET A 167 10.07 -8.29 8.92
C MET A 167 9.67 -9.24 10.06
N ARG A 168 8.37 -9.50 10.20
CA ARG A 168 7.85 -10.57 11.07
C ARG A 168 6.91 -11.46 10.25
N PRO A 169 7.07 -12.80 10.33
CA PRO A 169 6.08 -13.71 9.79
C PRO A 169 4.80 -13.66 10.63
N VAL A 170 3.65 -13.47 9.99
CA VAL A 170 2.34 -13.42 10.66
C VAL A 170 1.38 -14.40 9.98
N PRO A 171 0.71 -15.30 10.71
CA PRO A 171 -0.31 -16.17 10.12
C PRO A 171 -1.37 -15.36 9.36
N ALA A 172 -1.76 -15.79 8.16
CA ALA A 172 -2.69 -15.04 7.31
C ALA A 172 -4.01 -14.67 8.03
N GLY A 173 -4.55 -15.57 8.86
CA GLY A 173 -5.77 -15.34 9.64
C GLY A 173 -5.64 -14.33 10.79
N LEU A 174 -4.42 -13.85 11.08
CA LEU A 174 -4.13 -12.90 12.16
C LEU A 174 -3.61 -11.55 11.63
N LEU A 175 -3.65 -11.33 10.31
CA LEU A 175 -3.18 -10.07 9.70
C LEU A 175 -3.98 -8.85 10.18
N ASP A 176 -5.30 -8.96 10.28
CA ASP A 176 -6.16 -7.88 10.81
C ASP A 176 -5.78 -7.53 12.25
N ALA A 177 -5.59 -8.54 13.11
CA ALA A 177 -5.19 -8.34 14.50
C ALA A 177 -3.82 -7.63 14.59
N ALA A 178 -2.83 -8.08 13.81
CA ALA A 178 -1.50 -7.49 13.77
C ALA A 178 -1.53 -6.02 13.30
N VAL A 179 -2.33 -5.72 12.28
CA VAL A 179 -2.50 -4.38 11.74
C VAL A 179 -3.22 -3.47 12.75
N GLU A 180 -4.28 -3.95 13.39
CA GLU A 180 -5.09 -3.20 14.36
C GLU A 180 -4.27 -2.79 15.59
N VAL A 181 -3.53 -3.71 16.20
CA VAL A 181 -2.75 -3.39 17.42
C VAL A 181 -1.54 -2.50 17.13
N THR A 182 -0.88 -2.69 15.98
CA THR A 182 0.30 -1.88 15.64
C THR A 182 -0.08 -0.48 15.16
N HIS A 183 -1.28 -0.30 14.58
CA HIS A 183 -1.78 1.02 14.18
C HIS A 183 -1.88 2.01 15.34
N GLN A 184 -2.21 1.55 16.55
CA GLN A 184 -2.39 2.38 17.75
C GLN A 184 -1.09 3.03 18.27
N ASN A 185 0.04 2.72 17.64
CA ASN A 185 1.38 3.17 18.02
C ASN A 185 2.08 3.99 16.93
N PRO A 186 1.51 5.12 16.45
CA PRO A 186 2.12 5.91 15.37
C PRO A 186 3.49 6.50 15.76
N ARG A 187 3.73 6.75 17.05
CA ARG A 187 5.03 7.19 17.58
C ARG A 187 6.07 6.06 17.71
N ALA A 188 5.71 4.83 17.33
CA ALA A 188 6.58 3.65 17.33
C ALA A 188 6.39 2.90 16.00
N HIS A 189 6.59 3.62 14.90
CA HIS A 189 6.42 3.22 13.51
C HIS A 189 4.96 3.03 13.04
N GLY A 190 4.06 2.53 13.88
CA GLY A 190 2.62 2.38 13.58
C GLY A 190 2.29 1.12 12.77
N ALA A 191 1.21 1.17 11.98
CA ALA A 191 0.76 0.06 11.14
C ALA A 191 1.86 -0.41 10.14
N PRO A 192 1.78 -1.66 9.61
CA PRO A 192 2.72 -2.15 8.61
C PRO A 192 2.85 -1.20 7.42
N VAL A 193 4.02 -1.20 6.80
CA VAL A 193 4.31 -0.44 5.55
C VAL A 193 4.20 -1.34 4.32
N HIS A 194 4.25 -2.66 4.50
CA HIS A 194 4.04 -3.65 3.46
C HIS A 194 3.61 -5.00 4.05
N VAL A 195 2.79 -5.74 3.31
CA VAL A 195 2.28 -7.06 3.67
C VAL A 195 2.26 -7.91 2.40
N GLY A 196 3.02 -9.01 2.37
CA GLY A 196 3.14 -9.88 1.21
C GLY A 196 4.58 -10.05 0.70
N ASP A 197 4.74 -10.02 -0.62
CA ASP A 197 5.96 -10.39 -1.32
C ASP A 197 7.13 -9.40 -1.08
N PRO A 198 8.25 -9.86 -0.50
CA PRO A 198 9.42 -9.02 -0.23
C PRO A 198 10.02 -8.34 -1.48
N ALA A 199 9.85 -8.93 -2.67
CA ALA A 199 10.38 -8.38 -3.91
C ALA A 199 9.76 -7.01 -4.26
N LEU A 200 8.54 -6.74 -3.79
CA LEU A 200 7.88 -5.43 -3.94
C LEU A 200 8.55 -4.32 -3.12
N LEU A 201 9.42 -4.69 -2.16
CA LEU A 201 10.32 -3.78 -1.44
C LEU A 201 11.77 -3.86 -1.96
N GLY A 202 12.05 -4.64 -3.00
CA GLY A 202 13.40 -4.91 -3.49
C GLY A 202 14.20 -5.89 -2.64
N ILE A 203 13.54 -6.66 -1.77
CA ILE A 203 14.19 -7.68 -0.93
C ILE A 203 14.10 -9.02 -1.66
N LEU A 204 15.24 -9.57 -2.08
CA LEU A 204 15.30 -10.79 -2.91
C LEU A 204 15.45 -12.08 -2.09
N ASP A 205 15.95 -11.99 -0.85
CA ASP A 205 16.26 -13.15 -0.01
C ASP A 205 16.04 -12.83 1.47
N LEU A 206 14.97 -13.39 2.06
CA LEU A 206 14.65 -13.21 3.47
C LEU A 206 15.63 -13.92 4.42
N THR A 207 16.47 -14.83 3.92
CA THR A 207 17.46 -15.54 4.75
C THR A 207 18.72 -14.71 5.01
N ARG A 208 18.86 -13.56 4.36
CA ARG A 208 20.04 -12.68 4.43
C ARG A 208 19.65 -11.26 4.84
N PRO A 209 19.22 -11.03 6.09
CA PRO A 209 18.94 -9.68 6.57
C PRO A 209 20.21 -8.81 6.58
N ASP A 210 20.04 -7.51 6.33
CA ASP A 210 21.13 -6.53 6.46
C ASP A 210 21.50 -6.30 7.93
N TYR A 211 20.51 -6.41 8.83
CA TYR A 211 20.72 -6.32 10.28
C TYR A 211 19.86 -7.35 11.03
N GLY A 212 20.34 -7.77 12.19
CA GLY A 212 19.67 -8.79 13.01
C GLY A 212 19.92 -10.21 12.52
N ASP A 213 19.01 -11.12 12.86
CA ASP A 213 19.15 -12.55 12.57
C ASP A 213 18.06 -12.98 11.56
N PRO A 214 18.30 -14.00 10.71
CA PRO A 214 17.27 -14.52 9.81
C PRO A 214 16.18 -15.22 10.61
N VAL A 215 14.91 -15.00 10.27
CA VAL A 215 13.75 -15.61 10.97
C VAL A 215 13.03 -16.56 10.03
N GLU A 216 12.79 -17.79 10.48
CA GLU A 216 12.11 -18.82 9.69
C GLU A 216 10.59 -18.61 9.73
N LEU A 217 9.95 -18.70 8.56
CA LEU A 217 8.50 -18.68 8.38
C LEU A 217 7.91 -20.08 8.59
N ARG A 218 6.67 -20.16 9.09
CA ARG A 218 5.89 -21.41 9.08
C ARG A 218 4.92 -21.45 7.90
N PRO A 219 4.46 -22.64 7.47
CA PRO A 219 3.39 -22.74 6.48
C PRO A 219 2.17 -21.90 6.87
N GLY A 220 1.70 -21.04 5.96
CA GLY A 220 0.58 -20.12 6.20
C GLY A 220 0.96 -18.78 6.83
N ASP A 221 2.22 -18.57 7.23
CA ASP A 221 2.72 -17.24 7.59
C ASP A 221 2.90 -16.37 6.33
N VAL A 222 2.57 -15.09 6.46
CA VAL A 222 2.78 -14.03 5.47
C VAL A 222 3.88 -13.11 5.98
N PRO A 223 4.86 -12.70 5.16
CA PRO A 223 5.83 -11.69 5.55
C PRO A 223 5.13 -10.32 5.75
N VAL A 224 5.30 -9.73 6.93
CA VAL A 224 4.77 -8.41 7.27
C VAL A 224 5.92 -7.49 7.64
N PHE A 225 5.92 -6.28 7.08
CA PHE A 225 7.03 -5.34 7.20
C PHE A 225 6.59 -4.04 7.90
N TRP A 226 7.37 -3.63 8.90
CA TRP A 226 7.21 -2.34 9.58
C TRP A 226 8.45 -1.48 9.35
N ALA A 227 8.27 -0.17 9.22
CA ALA A 227 9.40 0.76 9.17
C ALA A 227 10.27 0.62 10.43
N CYS A 228 11.57 0.88 10.30
CA CYS A 228 12.54 0.65 11.36
C CYS A 228 13.41 1.90 11.60
N GLY A 229 13.69 2.17 12.89
CA GLY A 229 14.58 3.25 13.32
C GLY A 229 16.04 3.11 12.85
N VAL A 230 16.46 1.92 12.42
CA VAL A 230 17.76 1.67 11.77
C VAL A 230 17.90 2.48 10.46
N THR A 231 16.81 2.97 9.89
CA THR A 231 16.84 3.97 8.80
C THR A 231 17.69 5.20 9.16
N SER A 232 17.75 5.57 10.45
CA SER A 232 18.61 6.66 10.90
C SER A 232 20.11 6.36 10.80
N ILE A 233 20.50 5.08 10.91
CA ILE A 233 21.89 4.64 10.69
C ILE A 233 22.22 4.80 9.21
N GLU A 234 21.35 4.35 8.30
CA GLU A 234 21.53 4.57 6.86
C GLU A 234 21.63 6.07 6.51
N ALA A 235 20.87 6.91 7.22
CA ALA A 235 20.96 8.36 7.07
C ALA A 235 22.36 8.88 7.43
N ILE A 236 22.95 8.46 8.55
CA ILE A 236 24.33 8.79 8.96
C ILE A 236 25.34 8.30 7.91
N LEU A 237 25.23 7.05 7.47
CA LEU A 237 26.14 6.47 6.47
C LEU A 237 26.09 7.24 5.15
N SER A 238 24.90 7.71 4.75
CA SER A 238 24.69 8.46 3.52
C SER A 238 25.22 9.90 3.57
N SER A 239 25.01 10.61 4.69
CA SER A 239 25.41 12.02 4.84
C SER A 239 26.88 12.20 5.23
N LYS A 240 27.54 11.12 5.68
CA LYS A 240 28.98 11.09 5.99
C LYS A 240 29.45 12.24 6.91
N PRO A 241 28.81 12.43 8.08
CA PRO A 241 29.27 13.42 9.03
C PRO A 241 30.70 13.05 9.49
N PRO A 242 31.58 14.04 9.76
CA PRO A 242 32.92 13.79 10.28
C PRO A 242 32.92 13.02 11.59
N LEU A 243 31.88 13.22 12.40
CA LEU A 243 31.64 12.49 13.63
C LEU A 243 30.13 12.43 13.87
N ALA A 244 29.63 11.24 14.18
CA ALA A 244 28.26 11.01 14.62
C ALA A 244 28.20 9.79 15.56
N PHE A 245 27.10 9.68 16.29
CA PHE A 245 26.87 8.54 17.17
C PHE A 245 25.46 8.00 16.97
N SER A 246 25.29 6.70 17.20
CA SER A 246 23.98 6.09 17.41
C SER A 246 24.04 5.17 18.62
N HIS A 247 22.89 4.79 19.15
CA HIS A 247 22.83 3.57 19.96
C HIS A 247 23.21 2.35 19.10
N SER A 248 23.75 1.30 19.73
CA SER A 248 23.91 0.00 19.08
C SER A 248 22.55 -0.72 19.01
N PRO A 249 22.25 -1.49 17.94
CA PRO A 249 21.00 -2.24 17.86
C PRO A 249 20.76 -3.11 19.11
N GLY A 250 19.59 -2.96 19.74
CA GLY A 250 19.24 -3.64 20.99
C GLY A 250 19.68 -2.90 22.27
N CYS A 251 20.33 -1.74 22.16
CA CYS A 251 20.80 -0.91 23.29
C CYS A 251 20.06 0.43 23.34
N MET A 252 18.72 0.41 23.24
CA MET A 252 17.87 1.61 23.18
C MET A 252 17.89 2.42 24.50
N PHE A 253 17.55 3.71 24.39
CA PHE A 253 17.35 4.58 25.55
C PHE A 253 15.98 4.33 26.19
N LEU A 254 15.94 4.15 27.52
CA LEU A 254 14.70 3.93 28.27
C LEU A 254 14.13 5.26 28.79
N THR A 255 12.91 5.60 28.38
CA THR A 255 12.23 6.83 28.82
C THR A 255 11.43 6.62 30.11
N ASP A 256 10.95 7.72 30.71
CA ASP A 256 9.98 7.69 31.81
C ASP A 256 8.52 7.69 31.31
N ILE A 257 8.31 7.68 29.99
CA ILE A 257 6.97 7.71 29.37
C ILE A 257 6.40 6.29 29.36
N PRO A 258 5.19 6.05 29.90
CA PRO A 258 4.54 4.75 29.79
C PRO A 258 4.25 4.36 28.35
N ASP A 259 4.46 3.09 28.01
CA ASP A 259 4.15 2.51 26.71
C ASP A 259 2.67 2.14 26.60
N ALA A 260 1.80 3.15 26.71
CA ALA A 260 0.36 2.99 26.57
C ALA A 260 -0.08 3.19 25.10
N PRO A 261 -1.14 2.49 24.63
CA PRO A 261 -1.75 2.82 23.34
C PRO A 261 -2.22 4.27 23.33
N SER A 262 -2.22 4.88 22.15
CA SER A 262 -2.85 6.19 22.01
C SER A 262 -4.34 6.06 22.36
N ALA A 263 -4.76 6.69 23.46
CA ALA A 263 -6.14 6.64 23.96
C ALA A 263 -7.17 7.31 23.02
N ASP A 264 -6.70 8.00 21.97
CA ASP A 264 -7.50 8.84 21.06
C ASP A 264 -7.75 8.21 19.68
N THR A 265 -7.43 6.93 19.46
CA THR A 265 -7.69 6.32 18.14
C THR A 265 -9.15 5.92 18.00
N ASP A 266 -9.91 6.66 17.18
CA ASP A 266 -11.25 6.27 16.72
C ASP A 266 -11.20 4.85 16.12
N PRO A 267 -11.94 3.86 16.68
CA PRO A 267 -11.96 2.49 16.19
C PRO A 267 -12.37 2.39 14.71
N GLN A 268 -13.14 3.35 14.19
CA GLN A 268 -13.52 3.40 12.77
C GLN A 268 -12.33 3.72 11.85
N LEU A 269 -11.27 4.32 12.38
CA LEU A 269 -10.04 4.60 11.64
C LEU A 269 -9.05 3.42 11.64
N ALA A 270 -9.29 2.40 12.48
CA ALA A 270 -8.46 1.21 12.53
C ALA A 270 -8.39 0.54 11.14
N PRO A 271 -7.19 0.21 10.65
CA PRO A 271 -7.01 -0.44 9.36
C PRO A 271 -7.43 -1.92 9.40
N LEU A 272 -8.02 -2.36 8.28
CA LEU A 272 -8.28 -3.74 7.91
C LEU A 272 -7.32 -4.14 6.78
N CYS A 273 -6.99 -5.41 6.70
CA CYS A 273 -6.08 -6.00 5.74
C CYS A 273 -6.86 -6.83 4.69
N PHE A 274 -6.68 -6.49 3.41
CA PHE A 274 -7.34 -7.20 2.31
C PHE A 274 -6.32 -7.70 1.32
N LEU A 275 -6.45 -8.96 0.92
CA LEU A 275 -5.69 -9.51 -0.19
C LEU A 275 -6.07 -8.81 -1.49
N VAL A 276 -5.07 -8.36 -2.25
CA VAL A 276 -5.22 -7.72 -3.56
C VAL A 276 -4.85 -8.72 -4.67
N THR A 277 -3.68 -9.35 -4.57
CA THR A 277 -3.22 -10.36 -5.54
C THR A 277 -2.43 -11.46 -4.85
N HIS A 278 -2.46 -12.66 -5.45
CA HIS A 278 -1.67 -13.80 -5.02
C HIS A 278 -0.31 -13.88 -5.71
N ASN A 279 -0.13 -13.21 -6.86
CA ASN A 279 1.09 -13.30 -7.65
C ASN A 279 1.44 -11.92 -8.28
N PRO A 280 2.40 -11.18 -7.70
CA PRO A 280 3.04 -11.44 -6.41
C PRO A 280 2.03 -11.34 -5.27
N LEU A 281 2.31 -11.96 -4.11
CA LEU A 281 1.43 -11.85 -2.95
C LEU A 281 1.38 -10.39 -2.48
N LEU A 282 0.22 -9.76 -2.46
CA LEU A 282 0.07 -8.38 -1.99
C LEU A 282 -1.23 -8.22 -1.22
N TYR A 283 -1.12 -7.69 -0.01
CA TYR A 283 -2.26 -7.17 0.72
C TYR A 283 -2.24 -5.64 0.73
N SER A 284 -3.40 -5.04 0.96
CA SER A 284 -3.60 -3.60 1.12
C SER A 284 -4.33 -3.30 2.41
N LEU A 285 -4.15 -2.09 2.93
CA LEU A 285 -4.79 -1.62 4.15
C LEU A 285 -5.80 -0.52 3.86
N VAL A 286 -6.93 -0.55 4.56
CA VAL A 286 -7.98 0.50 4.49
C VAL A 286 -8.70 0.58 5.84
N SER A 287 -9.12 1.77 6.28
CA SER A 287 -9.84 1.90 7.56
C SER A 287 -11.20 1.20 7.54
N LYS A 288 -11.66 0.74 8.72
CA LYS A 288 -13.01 0.16 8.94
C LYS A 288 -14.11 1.07 8.37
N ALA A 289 -14.06 2.38 8.60
CA ALA A 289 -15.00 3.35 8.05
C ALA A 289 -15.00 3.42 6.52
N THR A 290 -13.81 3.50 5.90
CA THR A 290 -13.72 3.60 4.43
C THR A 290 -14.19 2.31 3.77
N ALA A 291 -13.80 1.14 4.30
CA ALA A 291 -14.31 -0.15 3.83
C ALA A 291 -15.85 -0.22 3.97
N GLY A 292 -16.40 0.24 5.09
CA GLY A 292 -17.85 0.31 5.32
C GLY A 292 -18.59 1.18 4.28
N LYS A 293 -18.03 2.35 3.92
CA LYS A 293 -18.60 3.22 2.88
C LYS A 293 -18.55 2.57 1.49
N ILE A 294 -17.46 1.88 1.15
CA ILE A 294 -17.35 1.18 -0.14
C ILE A 294 -18.35 0.01 -0.20
N ARG A 295 -18.50 -0.75 0.88
CA ARG A 295 -19.56 -1.78 1.00
C ARG A 295 -20.96 -1.20 0.87
N GLN A 296 -21.19 0.02 1.34
CA GLN A 296 -22.46 0.71 1.14
C GLN A 296 -22.69 1.05 -0.33
N LEU A 297 -21.66 1.55 -1.04
CA LEU A 297 -21.73 1.76 -2.49
C LEU A 297 -22.04 0.45 -3.22
N GLU A 298 -21.36 -0.64 -2.85
CA GLU A 298 -21.55 -1.98 -3.43
C GLU A 298 -23.00 -2.48 -3.28
N ARG A 299 -23.66 -2.18 -2.16
CA ARG A 299 -25.09 -2.49 -1.98
C ARG A 299 -25.99 -1.61 -2.84
N ILE A 300 -25.71 -0.31 -2.91
CA ILE A 300 -26.51 0.65 -3.69
C ILE A 300 -26.51 0.30 -5.18
N ILE A 301 -25.35 -0.04 -5.74
CA ILE A 301 -25.27 -0.43 -7.15
C ILE A 301 -25.90 -1.79 -7.43
N GLY A 302 -26.16 -2.59 -6.39
CA GLY A 302 -26.87 -3.86 -6.48
C GLY A 302 -28.39 -3.71 -6.64
N ASP A 303 -28.93 -2.49 -6.56
CA ASP A 303 -30.33 -2.21 -6.90
C ASP A 303 -30.60 -2.69 -8.34
N ASP A 304 -31.69 -3.43 -8.52
CA ASP A 304 -31.99 -4.13 -9.78
C ASP A 304 -33.30 -3.61 -10.39
N PRO A 305 -33.29 -2.41 -11.01
CA PRO A 305 -34.49 -1.83 -11.60
C PRO A 305 -35.05 -2.70 -12.74
N GLY A 306 -34.20 -3.48 -13.40
CA GLY A 306 -34.56 -4.39 -14.47
C GLY A 306 -35.11 -5.73 -13.99
N GLN A 307 -35.10 -5.99 -12.67
CA GLN A 307 -35.49 -7.28 -12.06
C GLN A 307 -34.81 -8.49 -12.73
N ARG A 308 -33.53 -8.33 -13.07
CA ARG A 308 -32.73 -9.36 -13.77
C ARG A 308 -32.25 -10.48 -12.86
N GLY A 309 -32.35 -10.30 -11.54
CA GLY A 309 -31.87 -11.23 -10.53
C GLY A 309 -30.41 -11.01 -10.16
N ILE A 310 -29.84 -9.84 -10.44
CA ILE A 310 -28.39 -9.57 -10.31
C ILE A 310 -27.87 -9.76 -8.88
N ALA A 311 -28.73 -9.52 -7.88
CA ALA A 311 -28.43 -9.74 -6.47
C ALA A 311 -27.98 -11.19 -6.18
N ALA A 312 -28.39 -12.15 -6.99
CA ALA A 312 -27.98 -13.55 -6.87
C ALA A 312 -26.50 -13.77 -7.24
N LEU A 313 -25.97 -12.95 -8.16
CA LEU A 313 -24.58 -13.00 -8.60
C LEU A 313 -23.63 -12.28 -7.64
N PHE A 314 -24.15 -11.45 -6.72
CA PHE A 314 -23.39 -10.68 -5.75
C PHE A 314 -22.36 -11.53 -5.00
N VAL A 315 -21.14 -10.99 -4.92
CA VAL A 315 -20.06 -11.48 -4.07
C VAL A 315 -19.55 -10.26 -3.31
N GLN A 316 -19.56 -10.36 -1.99
CA GLN A 316 -19.18 -9.25 -1.12
C GLN A 316 -17.71 -8.86 -1.32
N ASP A 317 -17.44 -7.55 -1.27
CA ASP A 317 -16.12 -6.93 -1.32
C ASP A 317 -15.41 -7.02 -2.69
N GLU A 318 -16.09 -7.42 -3.76
CA GLU A 318 -15.52 -7.39 -5.11
C GLU A 318 -15.27 -5.95 -5.58
N LEU A 319 -16.16 -5.00 -5.27
CA LEU A 319 -15.94 -3.58 -5.50
C LEU A 319 -14.76 -3.06 -4.66
N LEU A 320 -14.69 -3.46 -3.39
CA LEU A 320 -13.61 -3.05 -2.50
C LEU A 320 -12.25 -3.56 -3.00
N ARG A 321 -12.16 -4.84 -3.37
CA ARG A 321 -10.95 -5.44 -3.95
C ARG A 321 -10.57 -4.77 -5.27
N CYS A 322 -11.53 -4.51 -6.15
CA CYS A 322 -11.33 -3.77 -7.38
C CYS A 322 -10.72 -2.38 -7.12
N CYS A 323 -11.32 -1.59 -6.22
CA CYS A 323 -10.80 -0.27 -5.86
C CYS A 323 -9.41 -0.34 -5.21
N LEU A 324 -9.15 -1.32 -4.35
CA LEU A 324 -7.84 -1.53 -3.75
C LEU A 324 -6.79 -1.89 -4.81
N ALA A 325 -7.08 -2.82 -5.72
CA ALA A 325 -6.18 -3.16 -6.83
C ALA A 325 -5.87 -1.92 -7.68
N LEU A 326 -6.90 -1.22 -8.15
CA LEU A 326 -6.74 0.01 -8.94
C LEU A 326 -5.97 1.10 -8.19
N SER A 327 -6.07 1.17 -6.86
CA SER A 327 -5.31 2.12 -6.05
C SER A 327 -3.80 1.91 -6.11
N HIS A 328 -3.34 0.65 -6.23
CA HIS A 328 -1.93 0.28 -6.40
C HIS A 328 -1.44 0.39 -7.85
N SER A 329 -2.34 0.38 -8.83
CA SER A 329 -2.02 0.45 -10.26
C SER A 329 -1.53 1.83 -10.70
N SER A 330 -0.52 1.86 -11.57
CA SER A 330 -0.03 3.08 -12.22
C SER A 330 -0.54 3.22 -13.66
N SER A 331 -0.85 2.10 -14.31
CA SER A 331 -1.29 2.01 -15.71
C SER A 331 -2.53 1.11 -15.82
N VAL A 332 -3.64 1.65 -16.32
CA VAL A 332 -4.92 0.94 -16.41
C VAL A 332 -5.42 0.94 -17.86
N ALA A 333 -5.79 -0.22 -18.37
CA ALA A 333 -6.53 -0.34 -19.62
C ALA A 333 -8.00 -0.62 -19.32
N ILE A 334 -8.90 0.16 -19.90
CA ILE A 334 -10.35 0.00 -19.75
C ILE A 334 -10.92 -0.43 -21.10
N VAL A 335 -11.77 -1.45 -21.14
CA VAL A 335 -12.53 -1.88 -22.32
C VAL A 335 -14.02 -1.82 -22.01
N THR A 336 -14.80 -1.37 -22.98
CA THR A 336 -16.26 -1.31 -22.89
C THR A 336 -16.89 -1.44 -24.28
N GLY A 337 -18.14 -1.88 -24.32
CA GLY A 337 -18.92 -1.97 -25.56
C GLY A 337 -19.58 -3.33 -25.70
N PHE A 338 -20.91 -3.30 -25.81
CA PHE A 338 -21.75 -4.47 -25.97
C PHE A 338 -22.71 -4.27 -27.16
N PRO A 339 -22.51 -4.99 -28.29
CA PRO A 339 -23.38 -4.87 -29.45
C PRO A 339 -24.67 -5.67 -29.27
N THR A 340 -25.73 -5.02 -28.76
CA THR A 340 -27.04 -5.66 -28.56
C THR A 340 -28.05 -5.35 -29.67
N HIS A 341 -27.84 -4.25 -30.42
CA HIS A 341 -28.75 -3.71 -31.43
C HIS A 341 -28.24 -3.94 -32.86
N HIS A 342 -28.17 -5.19 -33.32
CA HIS A 342 -27.66 -5.57 -34.65
C HIS A 342 -28.35 -4.90 -35.87
N GLN A 343 -29.46 -4.20 -35.68
CA GLN A 343 -30.16 -3.43 -36.72
C GLN A 343 -29.82 -1.93 -36.71
N HIS A 344 -29.03 -1.46 -35.75
CA HIS A 344 -28.60 -0.07 -35.60
C HIS A 344 -27.12 0.09 -35.93
N SER A 345 -26.73 1.32 -36.27
CA SER A 345 -25.33 1.71 -36.48
C SER A 345 -25.04 2.97 -35.67
N PRO A 346 -24.22 2.91 -34.60
CA PRO A 346 -23.57 1.71 -34.08
C PRO A 346 -24.57 0.72 -33.43
N PRO A 347 -24.26 -0.59 -33.39
CA PRO A 347 -25.09 -1.61 -32.74
C PRO A 347 -24.91 -1.68 -31.22
N ASP A 348 -23.99 -0.89 -30.67
CA ASP A 348 -23.64 -0.86 -29.25
C ASP A 348 -24.75 -0.20 -28.41
N GLU A 349 -24.93 -0.70 -27.20
CA GLU A 349 -25.80 -0.06 -26.21
C GLU A 349 -25.09 1.04 -25.42
N THR A 350 -25.85 1.71 -24.55
CA THR A 350 -25.37 2.85 -23.76
C THR A 350 -24.84 2.44 -22.39
N ASP A 351 -25.06 1.19 -21.96
CA ASP A 351 -24.43 0.69 -20.73
C ASP A 351 -22.96 0.36 -20.97
N GLY A 352 -22.10 0.74 -20.03
CA GLY A 352 -20.64 0.63 -20.13
C GLY A 352 -19.89 1.94 -20.35
N PRO A 353 -20.04 2.62 -21.51
CA PRO A 353 -19.21 3.78 -21.84
C PRO A 353 -19.25 4.92 -20.81
N PRO A 354 -20.41 5.36 -20.28
CA PRO A 354 -20.44 6.35 -19.22
C PRO A 354 -19.65 5.95 -17.96
N GLY A 355 -19.76 4.70 -17.51
CA GLY A 355 -19.01 4.16 -16.38
C GLY A 355 -17.50 4.08 -16.67
N ALA A 356 -17.12 3.68 -17.89
CA ALA A 356 -15.73 3.65 -18.34
C ALA A 356 -15.10 5.05 -18.30
N ILE A 357 -15.81 6.07 -18.80
CA ILE A 357 -15.36 7.47 -18.77
C ILE A 357 -15.26 7.98 -17.33
N ALA A 358 -16.23 7.70 -16.46
CA ALA A 358 -16.17 8.10 -15.05
C ALA A 358 -14.95 7.50 -14.32
N MET A 359 -14.64 6.23 -14.55
CA MET A 359 -13.42 5.60 -14.04
C MET A 359 -12.17 6.27 -14.61
N ALA A 360 -12.11 6.48 -15.93
CA ALA A 360 -10.98 7.13 -16.59
C ALA A 360 -10.71 8.53 -16.02
N THR A 361 -11.76 9.35 -15.86
CA THR A 361 -11.69 10.70 -15.26
C THR A 361 -11.11 10.66 -13.85
N MET A 362 -11.61 9.78 -12.98
CA MET A 362 -11.08 9.66 -11.62
C MET A 362 -9.62 9.17 -11.63
N LEU A 363 -9.29 8.11 -12.37
CA LEU A 363 -7.93 7.56 -12.46
C LEU A 363 -6.92 8.62 -12.95
N LEU A 364 -7.25 9.41 -13.98
CA LEU A 364 -6.42 10.53 -14.45
C LEU A 364 -6.23 11.59 -13.36
N SER A 365 -7.28 11.93 -12.61
CA SER A 365 -7.19 12.90 -11.50
C SER A 365 -6.31 12.42 -10.34
N LEU A 366 -6.14 11.11 -10.21
CA LEU A 366 -5.22 10.46 -9.27
C LEU A 366 -3.80 10.29 -9.85
N GLY A 367 -3.51 10.84 -11.03
CA GLY A 367 -2.20 10.79 -11.68
C GLY A 367 -1.88 9.46 -12.36
N LYS A 368 -2.87 8.61 -12.60
CA LYS A 368 -2.67 7.29 -13.24
C LYS A 368 -2.74 7.42 -14.77
N ARG A 369 -2.04 6.53 -15.47
CA ARG A 369 -2.13 6.41 -16.93
C ARG A 369 -3.33 5.55 -17.28
N VAL A 370 -4.18 6.03 -18.19
CA VAL A 370 -5.39 5.32 -18.63
C VAL A 370 -5.33 5.13 -20.14
N THR A 371 -5.73 3.96 -20.63
CA THR A 371 -5.89 3.64 -22.06
C THR A 371 -7.28 3.04 -22.27
N LEU A 372 -8.00 3.50 -23.29
CA LEU A 372 -9.29 2.92 -23.68
C LEU A 372 -9.04 1.90 -24.80
N LEU A 373 -9.41 0.65 -24.55
CA LEU A 373 -9.41 -0.44 -25.52
C LEU A 373 -10.77 -0.54 -26.17
N THR A 374 -10.80 -0.82 -27.46
CA THR A 374 -12.04 -0.91 -28.24
C THR A 374 -11.92 -1.96 -29.33
N ASP A 375 -13.05 -2.52 -29.73
CA ASP A 375 -13.17 -3.22 -31.01
C ASP A 375 -12.82 -2.26 -32.15
N ARG A 376 -12.24 -2.79 -33.22
CA ARG A 376 -11.99 -2.08 -34.47
C ARG A 376 -13.27 -1.47 -35.03
N ARG A 377 -14.38 -2.21 -34.96
CA ARG A 377 -15.71 -1.76 -35.39
C ARG A 377 -16.20 -0.54 -34.62
N ALA A 378 -15.94 -0.49 -33.31
CA ALA A 378 -16.41 0.57 -32.42
C ALA A 378 -15.44 1.75 -32.31
N ALA A 379 -14.31 1.72 -33.02
CA ALA A 379 -13.22 2.69 -32.86
C ALA A 379 -13.65 4.14 -33.12
N ASP A 380 -14.42 4.39 -34.18
CA ASP A 380 -14.85 5.77 -34.51
C ASP A 380 -15.87 6.31 -33.51
N MET A 381 -16.80 5.47 -33.05
CA MET A 381 -17.76 5.81 -32.00
C MET A 381 -17.03 6.14 -30.70
N ASN A 382 -16.14 5.27 -30.24
CA ASN A 382 -15.40 5.46 -28.99
C ASN A 382 -14.43 6.65 -29.08
N ARG A 383 -13.87 6.94 -30.27
CA ARG A 383 -13.09 8.17 -30.49
C ARG A 383 -13.96 9.42 -30.33
N ALA A 384 -15.12 9.45 -30.97
CA ALA A 384 -16.06 10.56 -30.82
C ALA A 384 -16.51 10.77 -29.37
N LEU A 385 -16.74 9.69 -28.62
CA LEU A 385 -17.08 9.76 -27.19
C LEU A 385 -15.93 10.35 -26.35
N VAL A 386 -14.68 9.93 -26.59
CA VAL A 386 -13.51 10.49 -25.90
C VAL A 386 -13.33 11.97 -26.25
N ASP A 387 -13.42 12.32 -27.53
CA ASP A 387 -13.27 13.71 -28.00
C ASP A 387 -14.35 14.62 -27.39
N GLU A 388 -15.60 14.16 -27.34
CA GLU A 388 -16.71 14.87 -26.72
C GLU A 388 -16.53 15.01 -25.21
N ALA A 389 -16.09 13.95 -24.53
CA ALA A 389 -15.80 14.00 -23.09
C ALA A 389 -14.68 15.00 -22.77
N VAL A 390 -13.66 15.11 -23.63
CA VAL A 390 -12.62 16.14 -23.50
C VAL A 390 -13.18 17.54 -23.78
N ARG A 391 -13.94 17.70 -24.86
CA ARG A 391 -14.54 18.98 -25.27
C ARG A 391 -15.47 19.55 -24.20
N THR A 392 -16.22 18.69 -23.53
CA THR A 392 -17.16 19.06 -22.45
C THR A 392 -16.50 19.17 -21.07
N GLY A 393 -15.21 18.81 -20.96
CA GLY A 393 -14.46 18.87 -19.72
C GLY A 393 -14.74 17.74 -18.73
N VAL A 394 -15.47 16.70 -19.14
CA VAL A 394 -15.64 15.45 -18.37
C VAL A 394 -14.31 14.70 -18.26
N LEU A 395 -13.55 14.62 -19.36
CA LEU A 395 -12.16 14.19 -19.36
C LEU A 395 -11.26 15.43 -19.43
N LYS A 396 -10.28 15.52 -18.51
CA LYS A 396 -9.33 16.64 -18.50
C LYS A 396 -8.30 16.60 -19.62
N ALA A 397 -8.04 15.40 -20.14
CA ALA A 397 -7.07 15.14 -21.19
C ALA A 397 -7.56 13.97 -22.03
N ALA A 398 -7.20 13.98 -23.32
CA ALA A 398 -7.43 12.85 -24.19
C ALA A 398 -6.69 11.61 -23.66
N ILE A 399 -7.36 10.47 -23.72
CA ILE A 399 -6.77 9.17 -23.41
C ILE A 399 -6.47 8.41 -24.71
N PRO A 400 -5.38 7.63 -24.78
CA PRO A 400 -5.12 6.78 -25.93
C PRO A 400 -6.28 5.81 -26.16
N LEU A 401 -6.78 5.77 -27.40
CA LEU A 401 -7.72 4.76 -27.87
C LEU A 401 -6.96 3.73 -28.69
N VAL A 402 -6.98 2.48 -28.25
CA VAL A 402 -6.16 1.40 -28.82
C VAL A 402 -7.05 0.22 -29.23
N ILE A 403 -6.74 -0.36 -30.39
CA ILE A 403 -7.37 -1.58 -30.88
C ILE A 403 -6.40 -2.73 -30.64
N PHE A 404 -6.90 -3.84 -30.10
CA PHE A 404 -6.14 -5.09 -30.05
C PHE A 404 -6.28 -5.82 -31.38
N GLU A 405 -5.14 -6.18 -31.98
CA GLU A 405 -5.11 -6.97 -33.21
C GLU A 405 -4.55 -8.35 -32.91
N ASP A 406 -5.40 -9.37 -33.03
CA ASP A 406 -4.94 -10.75 -33.00
C ASP A 406 -4.25 -11.09 -34.33
N ARG A 407 -2.94 -11.31 -34.26
CA ARG A 407 -2.07 -11.73 -35.37
C ARG A 407 -1.48 -13.12 -35.14
N GLY A 408 -1.99 -13.86 -34.16
CA GLY A 408 -1.46 -15.17 -33.74
C GLY A 408 -1.34 -15.33 -32.23
N PRO A 409 -0.86 -16.50 -31.76
CA PRO A 409 -0.96 -16.92 -30.36
C PRO A 409 -0.26 -15.99 -29.35
N ASP A 410 0.82 -15.32 -29.76
CA ASP A 410 1.60 -14.45 -28.87
C ASP A 410 1.10 -12.99 -28.86
N SER A 411 0.06 -12.66 -29.62
CA SER A 411 -0.42 -11.28 -29.81
C SER A 411 -0.81 -10.63 -28.49
N ALA A 412 -1.53 -11.36 -27.63
CA ALA A 412 -1.96 -10.85 -26.33
C ALA A 412 -0.77 -10.56 -25.41
N MET A 413 0.24 -11.44 -25.37
CA MET A 413 1.45 -11.23 -24.56
C MET A 413 2.26 -10.04 -25.08
N HIS A 414 2.45 -9.91 -26.40
CA HIS A 414 3.12 -8.75 -27.00
C HIS A 414 2.37 -7.43 -26.81
N PHE A 415 1.03 -7.50 -26.73
CA PHE A 415 0.19 -6.36 -26.42
C PHE A 415 0.38 -5.93 -24.97
N LEU A 416 0.28 -6.86 -24.02
CA LEU A 416 0.34 -6.57 -22.59
C LEU A 416 1.74 -6.27 -22.08
N CYS A 417 2.78 -6.79 -22.74
CA CYS A 417 4.17 -6.70 -22.28
C CYS A 417 5.10 -6.09 -23.32
N HIS A 418 6.13 -5.38 -22.86
CA HIS A 418 7.18 -4.89 -23.74
C HIS A 418 7.94 -6.07 -24.35
N HIS A 419 7.90 -6.21 -25.69
CA HIS A 419 8.48 -7.34 -26.43
C HIS A 419 7.98 -8.73 -26.00
N GLY A 420 6.81 -8.82 -25.36
CA GLY A 420 6.28 -10.09 -24.84
C GLY A 420 6.95 -10.59 -23.55
N ASP A 421 7.74 -9.74 -22.87
CA ASP A 421 8.43 -10.08 -21.62
C ASP A 421 7.48 -9.89 -20.41
N PRO A 422 7.01 -10.97 -19.74
CA PRO A 422 6.05 -10.86 -18.64
C PRO A 422 6.60 -10.14 -17.40
N THR A 423 7.91 -9.91 -17.33
CA THR A 423 8.52 -9.09 -16.26
C THR A 423 8.38 -7.59 -16.52
N LYS A 424 7.90 -7.19 -17.70
CA LYS A 424 7.76 -5.79 -18.15
C LYS A 424 6.35 -5.53 -18.70
N PRO A 425 5.30 -5.64 -17.86
CA PRO A 425 3.94 -5.32 -18.27
C PRO A 425 3.80 -3.83 -18.62
N ARG A 426 2.93 -3.53 -19.58
CA ARG A 426 2.55 -2.17 -19.99
C ARG A 426 1.41 -1.61 -19.14
N PHE A 427 0.60 -2.50 -18.59
CA PHE A 427 -0.58 -2.22 -17.78
C PHE A 427 -0.48 -3.01 -16.48
N ASP A 428 -0.90 -2.40 -15.39
CA ASP A 428 -0.99 -3.06 -14.09
C ASP A 428 -2.41 -3.61 -13.85
N HIS A 429 -3.40 -3.10 -14.58
CA HIS A 429 -4.80 -3.52 -14.43
C HIS A 429 -5.58 -3.40 -15.74
N LEU A 430 -6.30 -4.46 -16.12
CA LEU A 430 -7.31 -4.45 -17.18
C LEU A 430 -8.72 -4.41 -16.57
N VAL A 431 -9.57 -3.51 -17.03
CA VAL A 431 -10.97 -3.38 -16.58
C VAL A 431 -11.90 -3.55 -17.76
N ALA A 432 -12.77 -4.55 -17.72
CA ALA A 432 -13.89 -4.70 -18.64
C ALA A 432 -15.16 -4.18 -17.96
N ILE A 433 -15.90 -3.31 -18.64
CA ILE A 433 -17.19 -2.80 -18.16
C ILE A 433 -18.21 -2.85 -19.28
N GLU A 434 -19.28 -3.63 -19.07
CA GLU A 434 -20.28 -3.92 -20.10
C GLU A 434 -19.61 -4.30 -21.43
N ARG A 435 -18.67 -5.23 -21.34
CA ARG A 435 -17.98 -5.77 -22.51
C ARG A 435 -18.42 -7.21 -22.68
N SER A 436 -18.95 -7.59 -23.84
CA SER A 436 -19.34 -8.99 -24.11
C SER A 436 -18.19 -9.96 -23.87
N GLY A 437 -18.46 -11.01 -23.12
CA GLY A 437 -17.50 -12.05 -22.77
C GLY A 437 -17.71 -13.34 -23.59
N ARG A 438 -16.63 -14.03 -23.89
CA ARG A 438 -16.64 -15.32 -24.60
C ARG A 438 -17.35 -16.38 -23.75
N ALA A 439 -18.32 -17.08 -24.32
CA ALA A 439 -18.98 -18.23 -23.72
C ALA A 439 -18.15 -19.51 -23.91
N GLN A 440 -18.57 -20.61 -23.27
CA GLN A 440 -17.81 -21.88 -23.24
C GLN A 440 -17.55 -22.48 -24.64
N ASP A 441 -18.42 -22.21 -25.61
CA ASP A 441 -18.28 -22.71 -26.99
C ASP A 441 -17.44 -21.79 -27.89
N GLY A 442 -16.85 -20.73 -27.32
CA GLY A 442 -16.07 -19.74 -28.05
C GLY A 442 -16.88 -18.72 -28.84
N ASN A 443 -18.20 -18.67 -28.66
CA ASN A 443 -19.08 -17.62 -29.19
C ASN A 443 -19.37 -16.53 -28.17
N TYR A 444 -20.13 -15.52 -28.60
CA TYR A 444 -20.55 -14.38 -27.79
C TYR A 444 -22.05 -14.24 -27.91
N TYR A 445 -22.75 -14.06 -26.79
CA TYR A 445 -24.20 -14.01 -26.76
C TYR A 445 -24.70 -12.80 -26.00
N ASN A 446 -25.73 -12.13 -26.53
CA ASN A 446 -26.51 -11.20 -25.71
C ASN A 446 -27.48 -11.98 -24.79
N MET A 447 -28.12 -11.29 -23.85
CA MET A 447 -29.07 -11.92 -22.91
C MET A 447 -30.30 -12.57 -23.58
N ARG A 448 -30.57 -12.26 -24.86
CA ARG A 448 -31.60 -12.94 -25.67
C ARG A 448 -31.10 -14.26 -26.27
N GLY A 449 -29.84 -14.63 -26.08
CA GLY A 449 -29.20 -15.83 -26.64
C GLY A 449 -28.85 -15.69 -28.12
N VAL A 450 -28.78 -14.47 -28.66
CA VAL A 450 -28.38 -14.22 -30.05
C VAL A 450 -26.87 -14.19 -30.13
N ASN A 451 -26.29 -14.95 -31.06
CA ASN A 451 -24.85 -14.97 -31.30
C ASN A 451 -24.41 -13.65 -31.97
N ILE A 452 -23.50 -12.95 -31.32
CA ILE A 452 -22.96 -11.64 -31.74
C ILE A 452 -21.46 -11.70 -32.06
N LYS A 453 -20.86 -12.90 -32.20
CA LYS A 453 -19.41 -13.10 -32.43
C LYS A 453 -18.85 -12.27 -33.59
N HIS A 454 -19.62 -12.07 -34.65
CA HIS A 454 -19.23 -11.27 -35.81
C HIS A 454 -19.08 -9.76 -35.53
N LEU A 455 -19.46 -9.28 -34.34
CA LEU A 455 -19.42 -7.87 -33.94
C LEU A 455 -18.38 -7.57 -32.85
N VAL A 456 -17.67 -8.59 -32.38
CA VAL A 456 -16.88 -8.60 -31.14
C VAL A 456 -15.47 -9.08 -31.46
N ASP A 457 -14.45 -8.24 -31.27
CA ASP A 457 -13.05 -8.65 -31.38
C ASP A 457 -12.64 -9.47 -30.13
N PRO A 458 -11.67 -10.40 -30.26
CA PRO A 458 -11.33 -11.36 -29.21
C PRO A 458 -10.47 -10.75 -28.08
N ILE A 459 -10.90 -9.62 -27.51
CA ILE A 459 -10.22 -8.90 -26.42
C ILE A 459 -10.12 -9.77 -25.15
N ASP A 460 -10.98 -10.78 -24.98
CA ASP A 460 -10.90 -11.74 -23.89
C ASP A 460 -9.53 -12.45 -23.80
N ASP A 461 -8.82 -12.59 -24.93
CA ASP A 461 -7.49 -13.20 -24.95
C ASP A 461 -6.47 -12.37 -24.16
N LEU A 462 -6.69 -11.05 -24.03
CA LEU A 462 -5.88 -10.21 -23.14
C LEU A 462 -6.13 -10.56 -21.67
N PHE A 463 -7.37 -10.85 -21.28
CA PHE A 463 -7.70 -11.21 -19.90
C PHE A 463 -7.15 -12.59 -19.54
N LEU A 464 -7.22 -13.55 -20.48
CA LEU A 464 -6.61 -14.87 -20.31
C LEU A 464 -5.07 -14.79 -20.23
N ALA A 465 -4.43 -13.96 -21.07
CA ALA A 465 -2.99 -13.77 -21.01
C ALA A 465 -2.55 -13.08 -19.71
N ALA A 466 -3.31 -12.08 -19.23
CA ALA A 466 -3.03 -11.33 -18.00
C ALA A 466 -2.92 -12.23 -16.76
N GLN A 467 -3.71 -13.31 -16.66
CA GLN A 467 -3.64 -14.27 -15.56
C GLN A 467 -2.25 -14.91 -15.39
N ASN A 468 -1.43 -14.92 -16.46
CA ASN A 468 -0.10 -15.50 -16.46
C ASN A 468 1.02 -14.44 -16.30
N ILE A 469 0.66 -13.17 -16.09
CA ILE A 469 1.62 -12.06 -15.96
C ILE A 469 1.60 -11.59 -14.49
N PRO A 470 2.65 -11.84 -13.70
CA PRO A 470 2.70 -11.42 -12.30
C PRO A 470 2.44 -9.91 -12.14
N GLY A 471 1.54 -9.57 -11.22
CA GLY A 471 1.21 -8.19 -10.89
C GLY A 471 0.20 -7.51 -11.82
N VAL A 472 -0.24 -8.16 -12.90
CA VAL A 472 -1.32 -7.65 -13.74
C VAL A 472 -2.67 -8.14 -13.22
N MET A 473 -3.51 -7.21 -12.79
CA MET A 473 -4.86 -7.49 -12.30
C MET A 473 -5.90 -7.39 -13.42
N THR A 474 -7.02 -8.08 -13.24
CA THR A 474 -8.19 -8.01 -14.11
C THR A 474 -9.47 -7.76 -13.32
N THR A 475 -10.32 -6.87 -13.81
CA THR A 475 -11.68 -6.64 -13.28
C THR A 475 -12.70 -6.80 -14.40
N GLY A 476 -13.74 -7.59 -14.17
CA GLY A 476 -14.98 -7.55 -14.93
C GLY A 476 -16.07 -6.79 -14.19
N ILE A 477 -16.83 -5.99 -14.90
CA ILE A 477 -18.02 -5.29 -14.43
C ILE A 477 -19.17 -5.67 -15.37
N GLY A 478 -20.25 -6.22 -14.81
CA GLY A 478 -21.39 -6.72 -15.57
C GLY A 478 -22.68 -6.72 -14.77
N ASP A 479 -23.79 -6.87 -15.48
CA ASP A 479 -25.15 -6.83 -14.95
C ASP A 479 -26.03 -8.03 -15.39
N GLY A 480 -25.50 -8.92 -16.23
CA GLY A 480 -26.19 -10.11 -16.76
C GLY A 480 -25.42 -11.43 -16.65
N GLY A 481 -24.10 -11.40 -16.47
CA GLY A 481 -23.24 -12.57 -16.34
C GLY A 481 -22.61 -13.08 -17.65
N ASN A 482 -22.94 -12.46 -18.78
CA ASN A 482 -22.38 -12.73 -20.11
C ASN A 482 -21.28 -11.71 -20.50
N GLU A 483 -20.87 -10.85 -19.58
CA GLU A 483 -19.81 -9.86 -19.73
C GLU A 483 -18.44 -10.44 -19.36
N LEU A 484 -17.41 -9.93 -20.01
CA LEU A 484 -16.01 -10.30 -19.81
C LEU A 484 -15.61 -10.10 -18.34
N GLY A 485 -15.09 -11.18 -17.75
CA GLY A 485 -14.68 -11.26 -16.35
C GLY A 485 -15.73 -11.91 -15.45
N MET A 486 -16.99 -12.00 -15.89
CA MET A 486 -18.06 -12.69 -15.16
C MET A 486 -17.89 -14.21 -15.11
N GLY A 487 -16.88 -14.77 -15.81
CA GLY A 487 -16.49 -16.17 -15.64
C GLY A 487 -16.19 -16.54 -14.18
N LYS A 488 -15.82 -15.57 -13.33
CA LYS A 488 -15.65 -15.76 -11.88
C LYS A 488 -16.94 -16.19 -11.16
N VAL A 489 -18.11 -15.78 -11.68
CA VAL A 489 -19.43 -16.14 -11.15
C VAL A 489 -20.21 -17.07 -12.10
N LYS A 490 -19.52 -17.70 -13.07
CA LYS A 490 -20.10 -18.54 -14.13
C LYS A 490 -21.12 -19.55 -13.62
N GLU A 491 -20.78 -20.30 -12.58
CA GLU A 491 -21.69 -21.34 -12.06
C GLU A 491 -22.99 -20.75 -11.50
N LYS A 492 -22.94 -19.58 -10.86
CA LYS A 492 -24.15 -18.86 -10.44
C LYS A 492 -24.95 -18.37 -11.65
N VAL A 493 -24.27 -17.86 -12.69
CA VAL A 493 -24.93 -17.41 -13.93
C VAL A 493 -25.69 -18.56 -14.58
N LYS A 494 -25.05 -19.72 -14.74
CA LYS A 494 -25.66 -20.93 -15.31
C LYS A 494 -26.92 -21.36 -14.57
N GLN A 495 -26.86 -21.34 -13.23
CA GLN A 495 -27.95 -21.83 -12.37
C GLN A 495 -29.10 -20.83 -12.24
N LEU A 496 -28.81 -19.53 -12.25
CA LEU A 496 -29.75 -18.51 -11.76
C LEU A 496 -30.21 -17.55 -12.86
N MET A 497 -29.43 -17.36 -13.92
CA MET A 497 -29.74 -16.40 -14.98
C MET A 497 -30.48 -17.06 -16.15
N PRO A 498 -31.40 -16.33 -16.83
CA PRO A 498 -32.06 -16.83 -18.03
C PRO A 498 -31.06 -17.22 -19.11
N LYS A 499 -31.19 -18.44 -19.65
CA LYS A 499 -30.26 -19.01 -20.65
C LYS A 499 -28.80 -19.05 -20.17
N GLY A 500 -28.56 -19.07 -18.86
CA GLY A 500 -27.22 -19.05 -18.26
C GLY A 500 -26.27 -20.10 -18.83
N ASP A 501 -26.75 -21.33 -19.09
CA ASP A 501 -25.94 -22.40 -19.71
C ASP A 501 -25.36 -22.03 -21.08
N LEU A 502 -26.03 -21.14 -21.83
CA LEU A 502 -25.58 -20.66 -23.13
C LEU A 502 -24.75 -19.39 -23.02
N VAL A 503 -25.22 -18.42 -22.21
CA VAL A 503 -24.71 -17.04 -22.26
C VAL A 503 -23.59 -16.77 -21.25
N ALA A 504 -23.41 -17.61 -20.24
CA ALA A 504 -22.42 -17.36 -19.19
C ALA A 504 -21.02 -17.19 -19.78
N CYS A 505 -20.37 -16.09 -19.41
CA CYS A 505 -18.97 -15.85 -19.78
C CYS A 505 -18.09 -16.97 -19.18
N ASP A 506 -17.13 -17.44 -19.98
CA ASP A 506 -16.14 -18.45 -19.59
C ASP A 506 -14.86 -17.82 -19.03
N VAL A 507 -14.60 -16.55 -19.34
CA VAL A 507 -13.38 -15.85 -18.96
C VAL A 507 -13.55 -15.14 -17.62
N ALA A 508 -12.84 -15.64 -16.61
CA ALA A 508 -12.83 -15.08 -15.27
C ALA A 508 -11.83 -13.93 -15.13
N ALA A 509 -12.23 -12.89 -14.39
CA ALA A 509 -11.34 -11.84 -13.91
C ALA A 509 -10.98 -12.05 -12.42
N ASP A 510 -9.95 -11.37 -11.94
CA ASP A 510 -9.57 -11.40 -10.51
C ASP A 510 -10.63 -10.76 -9.63
N CYS A 511 -11.29 -9.71 -10.12
CA CYS A 511 -12.47 -9.09 -9.53
C CYS A 511 -13.67 -9.15 -10.48
N ALA A 512 -14.86 -9.48 -9.99
CA ALA A 512 -16.12 -9.46 -10.73
C ALA A 512 -17.15 -8.62 -9.97
N VAL A 513 -17.28 -7.35 -10.37
CA VAL A 513 -18.23 -6.41 -9.77
C VAL A 513 -19.57 -6.55 -10.47
N THR A 514 -20.59 -7.00 -9.75
CA THR A 514 -21.95 -7.09 -10.24
C THR A 514 -22.76 -5.87 -9.82
N ALA A 515 -23.50 -5.27 -10.73
CA ALA A 515 -24.40 -4.16 -10.44
C ALA A 515 -25.67 -4.29 -11.28
N GLY A 516 -26.79 -3.72 -10.85
CA GLY A 516 -28.01 -3.72 -11.65
C GLY A 516 -27.97 -2.80 -12.86
N VAL A 517 -26.90 -2.02 -13.05
CA VAL A 517 -26.50 -1.32 -14.30
C VAL A 517 -24.97 -1.19 -14.25
N SER A 518 -24.25 -1.60 -15.28
CA SER A 518 -22.78 -1.60 -15.29
C SER A 518 -22.18 -0.20 -15.10
N ASN A 519 -22.80 0.83 -15.68
CA ASN A 519 -22.43 2.23 -15.45
C ASN A 519 -22.42 2.61 -13.96
N TRP A 520 -23.36 2.10 -13.16
CA TRP A 520 -23.41 2.39 -11.73
C TRP A 520 -22.21 1.80 -10.99
N ALA A 521 -21.76 0.60 -11.37
CA ALA A 521 -20.51 0.04 -10.87
C ALA A 521 -19.30 0.89 -11.26
N GLY A 522 -19.23 1.39 -12.51
CA GLY A 522 -18.19 2.34 -12.92
C GLY A 522 -18.17 3.61 -12.06
N TYR A 523 -19.34 4.14 -11.70
CA TYR A 523 -19.45 5.28 -10.79
C TYR A 523 -19.01 4.94 -9.37
N ALA A 524 -19.40 3.77 -8.86
CA ALA A 524 -18.99 3.29 -7.54
C ALA A 524 -17.49 3.04 -7.45
N VAL A 525 -16.84 2.57 -8.54
CA VAL A 525 -15.37 2.47 -8.61
C VAL A 525 -14.73 3.84 -8.49
N ALA A 526 -15.22 4.85 -9.22
CA ALA A 526 -14.72 6.23 -9.11
C ALA A 526 -14.88 6.79 -7.68
N CYS A 527 -16.05 6.60 -7.06
CA CYS A 527 -16.30 6.98 -5.67
C CYS A 527 -15.41 6.21 -4.67
N GLY A 528 -15.23 4.91 -4.88
CA GLY A 528 -14.38 4.06 -4.04
C GLY A 528 -12.91 4.47 -4.10
N LEU A 529 -12.41 4.81 -5.28
CA LEU A 529 -11.05 5.36 -5.47
C LEU A 529 -10.87 6.69 -4.72
N TYR A 530 -11.85 7.60 -4.80
CA TYR A 530 -11.83 8.84 -4.01
C TYR A 530 -11.82 8.56 -2.49
N LEU A 531 -12.65 7.63 -2.02
CA LEU A 531 -12.73 7.24 -0.60
C LEU A 531 -11.40 6.61 -0.11
N LEU A 532 -10.75 5.78 -0.91
CA LEU A 532 -9.43 5.23 -0.61
C LEU A 532 -8.37 6.33 -0.61
N HIS A 533 -8.39 7.23 -1.59
CA HIS A 533 -7.39 8.28 -1.69
C HIS A 533 -7.50 9.33 -0.56
N THR A 534 -8.69 9.48 0.01
CA THR A 534 -8.94 10.33 1.19
C THR A 534 -8.86 9.59 2.52
N CYS A 535 -8.54 8.29 2.52
CA CYS A 535 -8.35 7.48 3.73
C CYS A 535 -6.89 7.59 4.23
N PRO A 536 -6.63 8.18 5.42
CA PRO A 536 -5.26 8.35 5.92
C PRO A 536 -4.50 7.03 6.10
N ALA A 537 -5.18 5.98 6.59
CA ALA A 537 -4.58 4.67 6.79
C ALA A 537 -4.11 4.05 5.45
N HIS A 538 -4.93 4.16 4.41
CA HIS A 538 -4.61 3.67 3.07
C HIS A 538 -3.49 4.49 2.41
N GLN A 539 -3.55 5.82 2.49
CA GLN A 539 -2.50 6.70 1.97
C GLN A 539 -1.15 6.45 2.65
N ARG A 540 -1.14 6.29 3.98
CA ARG A 540 0.06 5.92 4.71
C ARG A 540 0.62 4.59 4.20
N TYR A 541 -0.22 3.59 3.94
CA TYR A 541 0.22 2.29 3.41
C TYR A 541 0.81 2.39 1.99
N LEU A 542 0.13 3.08 1.07
CA LEU A 542 0.61 3.30 -0.30
C LEU A 542 1.97 3.99 -0.34
N ARG A 543 2.20 4.94 0.56
CA ARG A 543 3.48 5.67 0.67
C ARG A 543 4.52 4.96 1.52
N ARG A 544 4.26 3.73 1.97
CA ARG A 544 5.16 2.96 2.85
C ARG A 544 5.49 3.70 4.16
N GLY A 545 4.56 4.53 4.65
CA GLY A 545 4.73 5.37 5.84
C GLY A 545 5.65 6.58 5.66
N LEU A 546 6.06 6.87 4.43
CA LEU A 546 6.92 7.99 4.07
C LEU A 546 6.10 9.21 3.63
N GLY A 547 6.75 10.37 3.63
CA GLY A 547 6.14 11.65 3.33
C GLY A 547 5.28 12.19 4.47
N LEU A 548 4.94 13.47 4.37
CA LEU A 548 3.98 14.08 5.27
C LEU A 548 2.63 13.38 5.12
N GLN A 549 1.97 13.08 6.25
CA GLN A 549 0.54 12.74 6.26
C GLN A 549 -0.19 13.83 5.46
N PRO A 550 -0.95 13.47 4.41
CA PRO A 550 -1.44 14.48 3.50
C PRO A 550 -2.41 15.40 4.26
N VAL A 551 -2.04 16.67 4.37
CA VAL A 551 -3.04 17.69 4.08
C VAL A 551 -3.17 17.64 2.56
N THR A 552 -4.03 16.76 2.04
CA THR A 552 -4.45 16.90 0.65
C THR A 552 -4.95 18.33 0.54
N SER A 553 -4.31 19.14 -0.31
CA SER A 553 -4.68 20.55 -0.36
C SER A 553 -6.17 20.67 -0.70
N ASP A 554 -6.83 21.69 -0.16
CA ASP A 554 -8.25 21.90 -0.46
C ASP A 554 -8.49 21.98 -1.97
N LEU A 555 -7.53 22.52 -2.73
CA LEU A 555 -7.54 22.54 -4.19
C LEU A 555 -7.56 21.13 -4.79
N GLN A 556 -6.72 20.22 -4.30
CA GLN A 556 -6.66 18.84 -4.79
C GLN A 556 -7.90 18.02 -4.38
N LEU A 557 -8.44 18.24 -3.17
CA LEU A 557 -9.72 17.65 -2.77
C LEU A 557 -10.89 18.15 -3.62
N GLN A 558 -10.95 19.46 -3.87
CA GLN A 558 -11.94 20.06 -4.77
C GLN A 558 -11.81 19.49 -6.18
N ASP A 559 -10.58 19.30 -6.65
CA ASP A 559 -10.31 18.71 -7.94
C ASP A 559 -10.88 17.30 -8.03
N TRP A 560 -10.54 16.39 -7.12
CA TRP A 560 -11.11 15.03 -7.15
C TRP A 560 -12.62 15.01 -7.01
N ARG A 561 -13.21 15.88 -6.17
CA ARG A 561 -14.67 15.98 -6.02
C ARG A 561 -15.36 16.40 -7.31
N ARG A 562 -14.75 17.30 -8.10
CA ARG A 562 -15.28 17.70 -9.42
C ARG A 562 -15.23 16.57 -10.44
N ASN A 563 -14.34 15.60 -10.25
CA ASN A 563 -14.19 14.43 -11.10
C ASN A 563 -15.11 13.26 -10.69
N LEU A 564 -15.89 13.41 -9.61
CA LEU A 564 -16.90 12.42 -9.25
C LEU A 564 -18.10 12.51 -10.20
N PRO A 565 -18.69 11.37 -10.59
CA PRO A 565 -19.90 11.35 -11.40
C PRO A 565 -21.01 12.07 -10.64
N SER A 566 -21.51 13.15 -11.23
CA SER A 566 -22.56 13.97 -10.64
C SER A 566 -23.51 14.47 -11.72
N VAL A 567 -24.78 14.62 -11.32
CA VAL A 567 -25.81 15.26 -12.15
C VAL A 567 -26.26 16.50 -11.41
N GLN A 568 -26.34 17.62 -12.12
CA GLN A 568 -27.01 18.80 -11.59
C GLN A 568 -28.48 18.46 -11.43
N LYS A 569 -28.98 18.53 -10.19
CA LYS A 569 -30.42 18.53 -9.97
C LYS A 569 -30.95 19.84 -10.54
N VAL A 570 -31.63 19.75 -11.69
CA VAL A 570 -32.41 20.86 -12.20
C VAL A 570 -33.58 21.07 -11.21
N PRO A 571 -33.76 22.28 -10.65
CA PRO A 571 -34.76 22.55 -9.62
C PRO A 571 -36.20 22.32 -10.08
#